data_AF-A0A8T4MVG7-F1
#
_entry.id   AF-A0A8T4MVG7-F1
#
_cell.length_a   1.000
_cell.length_b   1.000
_cell.length_c   1.000
_cell.angle_alpha   90.00
_cell.angle_beta   90.00
_cell.angle_gamma   90.00
#
_symmetry.space_group_name_H-M   'P 1'
#
loop_
_entity.id
_entity.type
_entity.pdbx_description
1 polymer ?
#
loop_
_entity_poly.entity_id
_entity_poly.type
_entity_poly.pdbx_seq_one_letter_code
_entity_poly.pdbx_strand_id
1 'polypeptide(L)'
;MKKRVRHTTRRVSEMRAGDLKPYASGHALGMMSMIILVFYGLFVWFSNYDPSFIIAKYPIAFSFYDWTFLFGLIQSYVMFYVLGWVFSKLYNSV
;
A
#
# COMPACT_ATOMS: atom_id res chain seq x y z
N MET A 1 5.59 -27.10 -44.77
CA MET A 1 4.98 -25.86 -44.23
C MET A 1 5.50 -25.66 -42.79
N LYS A 2 6.51 -24.80 -42.58
CA LYS A 2 7.26 -24.70 -41.31
C LYS A 2 6.66 -23.56 -40.45
N LYS A 3 5.98 -23.90 -39.35
CA LYS A 3 5.40 -22.92 -38.41
C LYS A 3 6.53 -22.13 -37.75
N ARG A 4 6.64 -20.85 -38.08
CA ARG A 4 7.52 -19.89 -37.37
C ARG A 4 6.86 -19.54 -36.05
N VAL A 5 7.35 -20.11 -34.96
CA VAL A 5 7.02 -19.69 -33.60
C VAL A 5 7.64 -18.31 -33.40
N ARG A 6 6.83 -17.25 -33.39
CA ARG A 6 7.26 -15.93 -32.94
C ARG A 6 7.47 -16.02 -31.43
N HIS A 7 8.73 -16.09 -31.00
CA HIS A 7 9.06 -15.72 -29.64
C HIS A 7 8.77 -14.23 -29.50
N THR A 8 7.65 -13.90 -28.87
CA THR A 8 7.36 -12.57 -28.40
C THR A 8 8.33 -12.29 -27.26
N THR A 9 9.52 -11.78 -27.61
CA THR A 9 10.48 -11.28 -26.64
C THR A 9 9.78 -10.17 -25.88
N ARG A 10 9.27 -10.51 -24.69
CA ARG A 10 8.78 -9.54 -23.71
C ARG A 10 9.93 -8.56 -23.55
N ARG A 11 9.76 -7.31 -24.02
CA ARG A 11 10.70 -6.23 -23.72
C ARG A 11 10.71 -6.12 -22.19
N VAL A 12 11.63 -6.82 -21.56
CA VAL A 12 12.12 -6.45 -20.25
C VAL A 12 12.78 -5.11 -20.54
N SER A 13 12.05 -4.02 -20.31
CA SER A 13 12.67 -2.71 -20.27
C SER A 13 13.80 -2.84 -19.29
N GLU A 14 15.04 -2.76 -19.77
CA GLU A 14 16.23 -2.79 -18.94
C GLU A 14 16.05 -1.71 -17.87
N MET A 15 15.69 -2.14 -16.65
CA MET A 15 15.58 -1.22 -15.53
C MET A 15 16.97 -0.64 -15.34
N ARG A 16 17.11 0.67 -15.53
CA ARG A 16 18.38 1.36 -15.35
C ARG A 16 18.76 1.26 -13.88
N ALA A 17 20.06 1.22 -13.59
CA ALA A 17 20.55 1.30 -12.22
C ALA A 17 20.07 2.63 -11.62
N GLY A 18 19.09 2.58 -10.72
CA GLY A 18 18.41 3.75 -10.16
C GLY A 18 16.88 3.76 -10.32
N ASP A 19 16.32 2.91 -11.18
CA ASP A 19 14.86 2.83 -11.38
C ASP A 19 14.18 2.18 -10.18
N LEU A 20 13.14 2.83 -9.65
CA LEU A 20 12.28 2.30 -8.61
C LEU A 20 11.35 1.24 -9.20
N LYS A 21 11.40 0.00 -8.71
CA LYS A 21 10.45 -1.04 -9.11
C LYS A 21 9.05 -0.66 -8.62
N PRO A 22 8.08 -0.32 -9.50
CA PRO A 22 6.79 0.25 -9.08
C PRO A 22 5.96 -0.70 -8.21
N TYR A 23 6.12 -2.01 -8.45
CA TYR A 23 5.47 -3.03 -7.63
C TYR A 23 6.07 -3.14 -6.24
N ALA A 24 7.39 -3.01 -6.11
CA ALA A 24 8.09 -3.16 -4.83
C ALA A 24 7.84 -1.95 -3.92
N SER A 25 7.87 -0.74 -4.49
CA SER A 25 7.56 0.51 -3.79
C SER A 25 6.09 0.61 -3.38
N GLY A 26 5.18 0.22 -4.27
CA GLY A 26 3.75 0.09 -3.94
C GLY A 26 3.54 -0.87 -2.77
N HIS A 27 4.11 -2.08 -2.84
CA HIS A 27 4.02 -3.04 -1.73
C HIS A 27 4.60 -2.48 -0.42
N ALA A 28 5.77 -1.85 -0.47
CA ALA A 28 6.41 -1.29 0.71
C ALA A 28 5.52 -0.21 1.38
N LEU A 29 4.98 0.72 0.60
CA LEU A 29 4.07 1.76 1.09
C LEU A 29 2.77 1.18 1.65
N GLY A 30 2.15 0.22 0.96
CA GLY A 30 0.97 -0.49 1.45
C GLY A 30 1.21 -1.21 2.78
N MET A 31 2.32 -1.95 2.88
CA MET A 31 2.69 -2.68 4.11
C MET A 31 2.98 -1.72 5.27
N MET A 32 3.74 -0.65 5.04
CA MET A 32 4.03 0.35 6.08
C MET A 32 2.74 0.99 6.60
N SER A 33 1.81 1.28 5.72
CA SER A 33 0.50 1.82 6.10
C SER A 33 -0.31 0.85 6.96
N MET A 34 -0.39 -0.43 6.59
CA MET A 34 -1.05 -1.45 7.42
C MET A 34 -0.39 -1.54 8.80
N ILE A 35 0.95 -1.56 8.85
CA ILE A 35 1.70 -1.64 10.11
C ILE A 35 1.35 -0.45 11.00
N ILE A 36 1.39 0.78 10.48
CA ILE A 36 1.04 2.00 11.24
C ILE A 36 -0.37 1.91 11.81
N LEU A 37 -1.36 1.50 11.00
CA LEU A 37 -2.74 1.37 11.44
C LEU A 37 -2.96 0.26 12.46
N VAL A 38 -2.24 -0.86 12.35
CA VAL A 38 -2.24 -1.93 13.35
C VAL A 38 -1.64 -1.44 14.66
N PHE A 39 -0.47 -0.80 14.61
CA PHE A 39 0.14 -0.20 15.80
C PHE A 39 -0.80 0.81 16.45
N TYR A 40 -1.42 1.67 15.65
CA TYR A 40 -2.39 2.63 16.13
C TYR A 40 -3.58 1.94 16.82
N GLY A 41 -4.17 0.92 16.19
CA GLY A 41 -5.26 0.14 16.78
C GLY A 41 -4.86 -0.56 18.09
N LEU A 42 -3.65 -1.12 18.17
CA LEU A 42 -3.12 -1.72 19.40
C LEU A 42 -2.92 -0.66 20.49
N PHE A 43 -2.39 0.52 20.15
CA PHE A 43 -2.27 1.62 21.08
C PHE A 43 -3.63 2.02 21.65
N VAL A 44 -4.66 2.17 20.80
CA VAL A 44 -6.04 2.45 21.24
C VAL A 44 -6.55 1.35 22.17
N TRP A 45 -6.36 0.08 21.80
CA TRP A 45 -6.86 -1.07 22.56
C TRP A 45 -6.21 -1.20 23.94
N PHE A 46 -4.89 -1.03 24.04
CA PHE A 46 -4.16 -1.16 25.29
C PHE A 46 -4.18 0.11 26.14
N SER A 47 -4.39 1.27 25.52
CA SER A 47 -4.58 2.49 26.28
C SER A 47 -5.97 2.50 26.90
N ASN A 48 -6.08 2.78 28.21
CA ASN A 48 -7.34 3.24 28.82
C ASN A 48 -7.76 4.63 28.31
N TYR A 49 -7.23 5.11 27.17
CA TYR A 49 -7.66 6.36 26.57
C TYR A 49 -9.05 6.14 25.99
N ASP A 50 -9.95 7.06 26.32
CA ASP A 50 -11.30 7.10 25.79
C ASP A 50 -11.23 7.08 24.23
N PRO A 51 -11.67 5.99 23.57
CA PRO A 51 -11.53 5.85 22.12
C PRO A 51 -12.26 6.97 21.36
N SER A 52 -13.28 7.56 21.99
CA SER A 52 -14.01 8.75 21.57
C SER A 52 -13.08 9.96 21.38
N PHE A 53 -12.11 10.15 22.27
CA PHE A 53 -11.16 11.27 22.24
C PHE A 53 -10.11 11.10 21.14
N ILE A 54 -9.71 9.85 20.88
CA ILE A 54 -8.76 9.50 19.83
C ILE A 54 -9.40 9.69 18.45
N ILE A 55 -10.64 9.23 18.26
CA ILE A 55 -11.41 9.41 17.00
C ILE A 55 -11.69 10.89 16.74
N ALA A 56 -11.95 11.68 17.78
CA ALA A 56 -12.17 13.12 17.66
C ALA A 56 -10.91 13.89 17.25
N LYS A 57 -9.72 13.49 17.73
CA LYS A 57 -8.44 14.11 17.36
C LYS A 57 -7.92 13.63 16.00
N TYR A 58 -8.18 12.38 15.66
CA TYR A 58 -7.75 11.76 14.42
C TYR A 58 -8.96 11.06 13.81
N PRO A 59 -9.76 11.76 12.99
CA PRO A 59 -10.95 11.18 12.37
C PRO A 59 -10.51 10.12 11.38
N ILE A 60 -10.68 8.85 11.77
CA ILE A 60 -10.40 7.68 10.95
C ILE A 60 -11.74 7.13 10.49
N ALA A 61 -11.85 6.78 9.21
CA ALA A 61 -13.11 6.37 8.58
C ALA A 61 -13.64 4.99 9.02
N PHE A 62 -13.03 4.36 10.02
CA PHE A 62 -13.36 3.00 10.47
C PHE A 62 -13.25 2.86 11.99
N SER A 63 -14.19 2.10 12.57
CA SER A 63 -14.20 1.73 13.99
C SER A 63 -13.14 0.66 14.27
N PHE A 64 -12.42 0.79 15.39
CA PHE A 64 -11.42 -0.18 15.87
C PHE A 64 -12.03 -1.38 16.59
N TYR A 65 -13.30 -1.29 17.00
CA TYR A 65 -13.99 -2.32 17.76
C TYR A 65 -14.81 -3.27 16.89
N ASP A 66 -14.88 -3.00 15.58
CA ASP A 66 -15.70 -3.73 14.62
C ASP A 66 -14.87 -4.25 13.44
N TRP A 67 -15.48 -5.16 12.66
CA TRP A 67 -14.96 -5.67 11.40
C TRP A 67 -14.57 -4.57 10.40
N THR A 68 -15.08 -3.34 10.57
CA THR A 68 -14.69 -2.16 9.80
C THR A 68 -13.20 -1.86 9.88
N PHE A 69 -12.51 -2.25 10.96
CA PHE A 69 -11.07 -2.10 11.08
C PHE A 69 -10.33 -2.91 10.01
N LEU A 70 -10.76 -4.16 9.75
CA LEU A 70 -10.16 -5.00 8.71
C LEU A 70 -10.40 -4.42 7.30
N PHE A 71 -11.59 -3.89 7.05
CA PHE A 71 -11.87 -3.16 5.80
C PHE A 71 -10.99 -1.91 5.67
N GLY A 72 -10.82 -1.16 6.75
CA GLY A 72 -9.93 0.01 6.81
C GLY A 72 -8.47 -0.34 6.53
N LEU A 73 -7.98 -1.45 7.08
CA LEU A 73 -6.63 -1.96 6.83
C LEU A 73 -6.43 -2.33 5.36
N ILE A 74 -7.36 -3.08 4.76
CA ILE A 74 -7.31 -3.47 3.34
C ILE A 74 -7.38 -2.23 2.45
N GLN A 75 -8.30 -1.31 2.73
CA GLN A 75 -8.47 -0.08 1.96
C GLN A 75 -7.21 0.78 2.02
N SER A 76 -6.62 0.92 3.20
CA SER A 76 -5.39 1.68 3.38
C SER A 76 -4.23 1.04 2.63
N TYR A 77 -4.07 -0.29 2.73
CA TYR A 77 -3.07 -1.02 1.96
C TYR A 77 -3.18 -0.74 0.45
N VAL A 78 -4.38 -0.89 -0.11
CA VAL A 78 -4.61 -0.69 -1.55
C VAL A 78 -4.34 0.75 -1.95
N MET A 79 -4.78 1.72 -1.15
CA MET A 79 -4.57 3.14 -1.42
C MET A 79 -3.08 3.49 -1.49
N PHE A 80 -2.32 3.10 -0.47
CA PHE A 80 -0.88 3.37 -0.42
C PHE A 80 -0.09 2.53 -1.43
N TYR A 81 -0.56 1.33 -1.77
CA TYR A 81 -0.02 0.55 -2.86
C TYR A 81 -0.13 1.27 -4.20
N VAL A 82 -1.32 1.79 -4.52
CA VAL A 82 -1.54 2.56 -5.75
C VAL A 82 -0.70 3.84 -5.73
N LEU A 83 -0.64 4.57 -4.61
CA LEU A 83 0.19 5.76 -4.48
C LEU A 83 1.67 5.47 -4.71
N GLY A 84 2.23 4.42 -4.08
CA GLY A 84 3.63 4.04 -4.27
C GLY A 84 3.93 3.61 -5.70
N TRP A 85 2.99 2.91 -6.33
CA TRP A 85 3.10 2.51 -7.73
C TRP A 85 3.08 3.73 -8.68
N VAL A 86 2.14 4.66 -8.48
CA VAL A 86 2.06 5.91 -9.26
C VAL A 86 3.32 6.75 -9.06
N PHE A 87 3.75 6.94 -7.82
CA PHE A 87 4.96 7.70 -7.48
C PHE A 87 6.19 7.13 -8.19
N SER A 88 6.34 5.80 -8.21
CA SER A 88 7.49 5.17 -8.84
C SER A 88 7.43 5.20 -10.35
N LYS A 89 6.22 5.16 -10.93
CA LYS A 89 6.03 5.41 -12.36
C LYS A 89 6.39 6.85 -12.75
N LEU A 90 5.99 7.83 -11.95
CA LEU A 90 6.34 9.23 -12.17
C LEU A 90 7.84 9.44 -12.02
N TYR A 91 8.45 8.90 -10.96
CA TYR A 91 9.89 9.00 -10.69
C TYR A 91 10.73 8.42 -11.84
N ASN A 92 10.38 7.23 -12.35
CA ASN A 92 11.10 6.62 -13.47
C ASN A 92 10.78 7.27 -14.83
N SER A 93 9.79 8.16 -14.90
CA SER A 93 9.45 8.92 -16.10
C SER A 93 10.21 10.24 -16.21
N VAL A 94 10.86 10.68 -15.13
CA VAL A 94 11.72 11.86 -15.04
C VAL A 94 13.15 11.45 -15.33
#